data_AF-U3AS98-F1
#
_entry.id   AF-U3AS98-F1
#
_cell.length_a   1.000
_cell.length_b   1.000
_cell.length_c   1.000
_cell.angle_alpha   90.00
_cell.angle_beta   90.00
_cell.angle_gamma   90.00
#
_symmetry.space_group_name_H-M   'P 1'
#
loop_
_entity.id
_entity.type
_entity.pdbx_description
1 polymer ?
#
loop_
_entity_poly.entity_id
_entity_poly.type
_entity_poly.pdbx_seq_one_letter_code
_entity_poly.pdbx_strand_id
1 'polypeptide(L)'
;MWALSRRWFSTFFFKTDPRFWFVGLRPLTAERFGIALVNLVPFGLYFLLAMGALHGGLSVAGQSAAAEYVFNALALMGGFLVFLALQYAVLFLTGQLLTPSEPLNTIVMFQFVPLLLIAALISTYSYRRTASYVPGALVNAFFISWYVVAGQATQFAY
;
A
#
# COMPACT_ATOMS: atom_id res chain seq x y z
N MET A 1 20.22 -14.56 21.54
CA MET A 1 19.54 -15.85 21.29
C MET A 1 18.12 -15.73 20.67
N TRP A 2 17.59 -14.53 20.41
CA TRP A 2 16.22 -14.32 19.89
C TRP A 2 16.13 -14.04 18.37
N ALA A 3 17.25 -13.78 17.70
CA ALA A 3 17.29 -13.51 16.26
C ALA A 3 17.26 -14.80 15.40
N LEU A 4 17.63 -15.94 15.99
CA LEU A 4 17.67 -17.23 15.32
C LEU A 4 16.25 -17.78 15.06
N SER A 5 15.34 -17.70 16.04
CA SER A 5 13.99 -18.28 15.94
C SER A 5 13.10 -17.60 14.88
N ARG A 6 13.24 -16.28 14.68
CA ARG A 6 12.49 -15.55 13.63
C ARG A 6 12.91 -15.93 12.21
N ARG A 7 14.18 -16.28 12.00
CA ARG A 7 14.66 -16.74 10.68
C ARG A 7 14.03 -18.10 10.34
N TRP A 8 14.00 -19.03 11.29
CA TRP A 8 13.43 -20.37 11.08
C TRP A 8 12.00 -20.35 10.58
N PHE A 9 11.10 -19.53 11.15
CA PHE A 9 9.71 -19.47 10.71
C PHE A 9 9.56 -19.02 9.24
N SER A 10 10.30 -17.98 8.85
CA SER A 10 10.28 -17.45 7.47
C SER A 10 10.85 -18.45 6.46
N THR A 11 11.94 -19.14 6.83
CA THR A 11 12.58 -20.13 5.96
C THR A 11 11.76 -21.42 5.86
N PHE A 12 11.04 -21.80 6.92
CA PHE A 12 10.23 -23.02 6.99
C PHE A 12 8.93 -22.91 6.18
N PHE A 13 8.21 -21.78 6.26
CA PHE A 13 6.93 -21.61 5.56
C PHE A 13 7.04 -20.95 4.18
N PHE A 14 7.95 -19.99 3.99
CA PHE A 14 7.93 -19.14 2.79
C PHE A 14 9.11 -19.34 1.84
N LYS A 15 10.20 -20.04 2.22
CA LYS A 15 11.43 -20.25 1.41
C LYS A 15 12.01 -19.00 0.70
N THR A 16 11.45 -17.83 0.96
CA THR A 16 11.72 -16.53 0.35
C THR A 16 11.64 -15.49 1.45
N ASP A 17 12.54 -14.52 1.43
CA ASP A 17 12.46 -13.36 2.31
C ASP A 17 11.28 -12.50 1.81
N PRO A 18 10.22 -12.26 2.62
CA PRO A 18 9.07 -11.45 2.19
C PRO A 18 9.42 -9.97 1.99
N ARG A 19 10.66 -9.56 2.26
CA ARG A 19 11.18 -8.23 1.98
C ARG A 19 11.50 -8.12 0.50
N PHE A 20 10.50 -7.84 -0.32
CA PHE A 20 10.72 -7.46 -1.70
C PHE A 20 11.29 -6.03 -1.74
N TRP A 21 12.62 -5.92 -1.80
CA TRP A 21 13.39 -4.70 -2.01
C TRP A 21 13.15 -3.58 -0.97
N PHE A 22 12.09 -2.78 -1.12
CA PHE A 22 11.69 -1.70 -0.19
C PHE A 22 10.31 -1.92 0.45
N VAL A 23 9.54 -2.92 -0.01
CA VAL A 23 8.24 -3.32 0.55
C VAL A 23 8.50 -4.43 1.56
N GLY A 24 8.96 -4.04 2.75
CA GLY A 24 9.27 -4.96 3.84
C GLY A 24 8.21 -4.93 4.92
N LEU A 25 7.23 -5.83 4.86
CA LEU A 25 6.28 -6.02 5.96
C LEU A 25 7.04 -6.54 7.19
N ARG A 26 7.10 -5.71 8.23
CA ARG A 26 7.68 -6.09 9.52
C ARG A 26 6.55 -6.53 10.46
N PRO A 27 6.79 -7.55 11.29
CA PRO A 27 5.81 -7.93 12.30
C PRO A 27 5.64 -6.77 13.29
N LEU A 28 4.38 -6.47 13.63
CA LEU A 28 4.05 -5.45 14.60
C LEU A 28 4.44 -5.94 16.00
N THR A 29 5.33 -5.23 16.68
CA THR A 29 5.64 -5.51 18.09
C THR A 29 4.56 -4.94 19.00
N ALA A 30 4.43 -5.46 20.22
CA ALA A 30 3.45 -4.96 21.19
C ALA A 30 3.60 -3.45 21.44
N GLU A 31 4.84 -2.95 21.53
CA GLU A 31 5.17 -1.53 21.68
C GLU A 31 4.65 -0.68 20.51
N ARG A 32 4.71 -1.21 19.29
CA ARG A 32 4.29 -0.52 18.07
C ARG A 32 2.79 -0.62 17.80
N PHE A 33 2.10 -1.55 18.45
CA PHE A 33 0.66 -1.72 18.30
C PHE A 33 -0.11 -0.47 18.74
N GLY A 34 0.28 0.16 19.85
CA GLY A 34 -0.33 1.42 20.31
C GLY A 34 -0.17 2.54 19.29
N ILE A 35 1.02 2.67 18.69
CA ILE A 35 1.29 3.65 17.63
C ILE A 35 0.43 3.38 16.40
N ALA A 36 0.24 2.10 16.03
CA ALA A 36 -0.63 1.72 14.92
C ALA A 36 -2.09 2.11 15.16
N LEU A 37 -2.60 2.02 16.40
CA LEU A 37 -3.95 2.47 16.74
C LEU A 37 -4.12 3.98 16.61
N VAL A 38 -3.13 4.78 17.02
CA VAL A 38 -3.18 6.24 16.83
C VAL A 38 -3.19 6.59 15.34
N ASN A 39 -2.38 5.90 14.53
CA ASN A 39 -2.32 6.13 13.08
C ASN A 39 -3.56 5.57 12.35
N LEU A 40 -4.30 4.65 12.97
CA LEU A 40 -5.54 4.12 12.41
C LEU A 40 -6.60 5.22 12.23
N VAL A 41 -6.59 6.27 13.07
CA VAL A 41 -7.54 7.38 12.97
C VAL A 41 -7.36 8.20 11.68
N PRO A 42 -6.18 8.80 11.39
CA PRO A 42 -6.00 9.55 10.16
C PRO A 42 -6.08 8.67 8.91
N PHE A 43 -5.53 7.45 8.93
CA PHE A 43 -5.67 6.53 7.80
C PHE A 43 -7.10 6.03 7.61
N GLY A 44 -7.84 5.81 8.69
CA GLY A 44 -9.26 5.47 8.67
C GLY A 44 -10.10 6.53 7.99
N LEU A 45 -9.92 7.80 8.38
CA LEU A 45 -10.60 8.92 7.74
C LEU A 45 -10.24 9.01 6.25
N TYR A 46 -8.94 8.94 5.92
CA TYR A 46 -8.49 8.96 4.54
C TYR A 46 -9.14 7.85 3.71
N PHE A 47 -9.10 6.59 4.18
CA PHE A 47 -9.63 5.46 3.43
C PHE A 47 -11.15 5.46 3.33
N LEU A 48 -11.87 5.96 4.34
CA LEU A 48 -13.32 6.14 4.23
C LEU A 48 -13.69 7.12 3.12
N LEU A 49 -13.00 8.26 3.06
CA LEU A 49 -13.22 9.26 2.02
C LEU A 49 -12.78 8.76 0.64
N ALA A 50 -11.59 8.16 0.55
CA ALA A 50 -11.01 7.68 -0.71
C ALA A 50 -11.85 6.55 -1.32
N MET A 51 -12.27 5.56 -0.52
CA MET A 51 -13.08 4.45 -1.02
C MET A 51 -14.52 4.87 -1.30
N GLY A 52 -15.05 5.85 -0.54
CA GLY A 52 -16.32 6.49 -0.86
C GLY A 52 -16.29 7.17 -2.22
N ALA A 53 -15.23 7.92 -2.53
CA ALA A 53 -15.04 8.56 -3.83
C ALA A 53 -14.81 7.54 -4.96
N LEU A 54 -14.00 6.50 -4.72
CA LEU A 54 -13.71 5.44 -5.69
C LEU A 54 -14.99 4.71 -6.12
N HIS A 55 -15.77 4.22 -5.15
CA HIS A 55 -16.95 3.42 -5.44
C HIS A 55 -18.20 4.25 -5.73
N GLY A 56 -18.27 5.48 -5.24
CA GLY A 56 -19.37 6.42 -5.53
C GLY A 56 -19.24 7.16 -6.86
N GLY A 57 -18.00 7.42 -7.32
CA GLY A 57 -17.75 8.24 -8.50
C GLY A 57 -17.28 7.49 -9.75
N LEU A 58 -16.64 6.32 -9.59
CA LEU A 58 -15.97 5.62 -10.71
C LEU A 58 -16.55 4.23 -11.01
N SER A 59 -17.30 3.62 -10.08
CA SER A 59 -17.91 2.31 -10.31
C SER A 59 -19.20 2.44 -11.12
N VAL A 60 -19.25 1.82 -12.29
CA VAL A 60 -20.39 1.92 -13.22
C VAL A 60 -21.32 0.71 -13.07
N ALA A 61 -22.64 0.95 -13.04
CA ALA A 61 -23.64 -0.11 -13.00
C ALA A 61 -23.51 -1.03 -14.24
N GLY A 62 -23.44 -2.35 -14.02
CA GLY A 62 -23.28 -3.33 -15.09
C GLY A 62 -21.84 -3.59 -15.53
N GLN A 63 -20.84 -2.94 -14.90
CA GLN A 63 -19.44 -3.20 -15.17
C GLN A 63 -19.04 -4.64 -14.81
N SER A 64 -18.25 -5.28 -15.67
CA SER A 64 -17.72 -6.62 -15.40
C SER A 64 -16.81 -6.61 -14.18
N ALA A 65 -16.74 -7.73 -13.45
CA ALA A 65 -15.88 -7.84 -12.27
C ALA A 65 -14.42 -7.50 -12.60
N ALA A 66 -13.88 -8.07 -13.69
CA ALA A 66 -12.51 -7.83 -14.11
C ALA A 66 -12.25 -6.36 -14.43
N ALA A 67 -13.18 -5.69 -15.13
CA ALA A 67 -13.06 -4.28 -15.43
C ALA A 67 -13.03 -3.43 -14.14
N GLU A 68 -13.95 -3.68 -13.20
CA GLU A 68 -14.01 -2.93 -11.94
C GLU A 68 -12.68 -3.04 -11.15
N TYR A 69 -12.11 -4.24 -11.05
CA TYR A 69 -10.80 -4.43 -10.41
C TYR A 69 -9.68 -3.65 -11.12
N VAL A 70 -9.62 -3.74 -12.45
CA VAL A 70 -8.57 -3.07 -13.24
C VAL A 70 -8.69 -1.55 -13.13
N PHE A 71 -9.88 -1.00 -13.32
CA PHE A 71 -10.10 0.45 -13.28
C PHE A 71 -9.89 1.01 -11.88
N ASN A 72 -10.37 0.34 -10.83
CA ASN A 72 -10.13 0.79 -9.45
C ASN A 72 -8.65 0.70 -9.07
N ALA A 73 -7.94 -0.35 -9.52
CA ALA A 73 -6.50 -0.44 -9.33
C ALA A 73 -5.77 0.70 -10.03
N LEU A 74 -6.05 0.95 -11.31
CA LEU A 74 -5.45 2.05 -12.06
C LEU A 74 -5.82 3.42 -11.48
N ALA A 75 -7.02 3.61 -10.95
CA ALA A 75 -7.42 4.84 -10.30
C ALA A 75 -6.59 5.14 -9.05
N LEU A 76 -6.25 4.13 -8.25
CA LEU A 76 -5.43 4.32 -7.05
C LEU A 76 -3.92 4.37 -7.35
N MET A 77 -3.37 3.40 -8.09
CA MET A 77 -1.90 3.31 -8.31
C MET A 77 -1.41 3.99 -9.60
N GLY A 78 -2.29 4.33 -10.53
CA GLY A 78 -1.92 4.73 -11.89
C GLY A 78 -1.07 6.00 -11.95
N GLY A 79 -1.34 6.99 -11.10
CA GLY A 79 -0.52 8.20 -11.04
C GLY A 79 0.94 7.91 -10.69
N PHE A 80 1.19 7.02 -9.71
CA PHE A 80 2.53 6.58 -9.35
C PHE A 80 3.18 5.74 -10.45
N LEU A 81 2.40 4.88 -11.10
CA LEU A 81 2.89 4.04 -12.19
C LEU A 81 3.37 4.89 -13.38
N VAL A 82 2.57 5.88 -13.79
CA VAL A 82 2.92 6.82 -14.86
C VAL A 82 4.15 7.63 -14.48
N PHE A 83 4.20 8.17 -13.26
CA PHE A 83 5.35 8.94 -12.80
C PHE A 83 6.65 8.12 -12.82
N LEU A 84 6.62 6.89 -12.29
CA LEU A 84 7.78 5.99 -12.29
C LEU A 84 8.19 5.60 -13.72
N ALA A 85 7.23 5.32 -14.61
CA ALA A 85 7.52 5.03 -16.00
C ALA A 85 8.25 6.21 -16.68
N LEU A 86 7.81 7.44 -16.42
CA LEU A 86 8.46 8.65 -16.95
C LEU A 86 9.86 8.86 -16.37
N GLN A 87 10.05 8.67 -15.06
CA GLN A 87 11.36 8.76 -14.40
C GLN A 87 12.38 7.85 -15.08
N TYR A 88 12.01 6.59 -15.33
CA TYR A 88 12.90 5.60 -15.92
C TYR A 88 13.05 5.76 -17.43
N ALA A 89 12.00 6.18 -18.14
CA ALA A 89 12.09 6.50 -19.56
C ALA A 89 13.12 7.62 -19.80
N VAL A 90 13.05 8.71 -19.03
CA VAL A 90 14.01 9.82 -19.13
C VAL A 90 15.42 9.38 -18.73
N LEU A 91 15.56 8.53 -17.71
CA LEU A 91 16.84 7.94 -17.32
C LEU A 91 17.51 7.19 -18.46
N PHE A 92 16.78 6.32 -19.15
CA PHE A 92 17.33 5.54 -20.25
C PHE A 92 17.64 6.38 -21.50
N LEU A 93 16.95 7.51 -21.69
CA LEU A 93 17.16 8.40 -22.83
C LEU A 93 18.29 9.42 -22.60
N THR A 94 18.44 9.92 -21.38
CA THR A 94 19.31 11.08 -21.07
C THR A 94 20.44 10.77 -20.10
N GLY A 95 20.41 9.62 -19.44
CA GLY A 95 21.34 9.27 -18.36
C GLY A 95 21.01 9.91 -17.01
N GLN A 96 19.90 10.66 -16.90
CA GLN A 96 19.45 11.30 -15.65
C GLN A 96 17.96 11.03 -15.39
N LEU A 97 17.55 10.96 -14.12
CA LEU A 97 16.13 10.91 -13.75
C LEU A 97 15.42 12.20 -14.19
N LEU A 98 14.11 12.14 -14.43
CA LEU A 98 13.30 13.32 -14.72
C LEU A 98 13.30 14.33 -13.54
N THR A 99 13.46 13.86 -12.30
CA THR A 99 13.69 14.71 -11.10
C THR A 99 15.04 14.40 -10.44
N PRO A 100 16.18 14.84 -11.02
CA PRO A 100 17.50 14.42 -10.58
C PRO A 100 17.91 15.01 -9.22
N SER A 101 17.31 16.13 -8.80
CA SER A 101 17.55 16.74 -7.49
C SER A 101 16.88 15.99 -6.33
N GLU A 102 15.87 15.16 -6.61
CA GLU A 102 15.04 14.50 -5.61
C GLU A 102 14.95 12.97 -5.83
N PRO A 103 16.08 12.24 -5.90
CA PRO A 103 16.08 10.81 -6.19
C PRO A 103 15.41 9.98 -5.08
N LEU A 104 15.46 10.45 -3.83
CA LEU A 104 14.83 9.77 -2.69
C LEU A 104 13.31 9.64 -2.88
N ASN A 105 12.65 10.68 -3.39
CA ASN A 105 11.20 10.64 -3.63
C ASN A 105 10.83 9.56 -4.66
N THR A 106 11.68 9.35 -5.66
CA THR A 106 11.49 8.26 -6.64
C THR A 106 11.54 6.89 -5.99
N ILE A 107 12.49 6.68 -5.07
CA ILE A 107 12.62 5.42 -4.32
C ILE A 107 11.37 5.19 -3.46
N VAL A 108 10.89 6.23 -2.77
CA VAL A 108 9.67 6.15 -1.96
C VAL A 108 8.43 5.89 -2.83
N MET A 109 8.40 6.36 -4.07
CA MET A 109 7.26 6.15 -4.96
C MET A 109 7.06 4.70 -5.39
N PHE A 110 8.13 3.89 -5.43
CA PHE A 110 8.04 2.47 -5.79
C PHE A 110 7.11 1.67 -4.89
N GLN A 111 7.07 1.96 -3.59
CA GLN A 111 6.21 1.21 -2.65
C GLN A 111 4.72 1.57 -2.81
N PHE A 112 4.37 2.77 -3.28
CA PHE A 112 2.97 3.17 -3.41
C PHE A 112 2.23 2.34 -4.46
N VAL A 113 2.92 1.91 -5.53
CA VAL A 113 2.31 1.09 -6.59
C VAL A 113 1.72 -0.23 -6.03
N PRO A 114 2.50 -1.13 -5.41
CA PRO A 114 1.94 -2.38 -4.87
C PRO A 114 1.00 -2.15 -3.69
N LEU A 115 1.23 -1.14 -2.83
CA LEU A 115 0.35 -0.86 -1.70
C LEU A 115 -1.05 -0.41 -2.14
N LEU A 116 -1.11 0.52 -3.10
CA LEU A 116 -2.37 1.03 -3.63
C LEU A 116 -3.07 0.02 -4.53
N LEU A 117 -2.32 -0.84 -5.22
CA LEU A 117 -2.87 -2.00 -5.92
C LEU A 117 -3.59 -2.93 -4.92
N ILE A 118 -2.92 -3.36 -3.85
CA ILE A 118 -3.52 -4.20 -2.82
C ILE A 118 -4.76 -3.52 -2.22
N ALA A 119 -4.68 -2.22 -1.93
CA ALA A 119 -5.80 -1.46 -1.38
C ALA A 119 -7.01 -1.45 -2.33
N ALA A 120 -6.78 -1.26 -3.63
CA ALA A 120 -7.85 -1.32 -4.64
C ALA A 120 -8.49 -2.71 -4.71
N LEU A 121 -7.69 -3.76 -4.65
CA LEU A 121 -8.17 -5.15 -4.69
C LEU A 121 -9.03 -5.47 -3.46
N ILE A 122 -8.56 -5.13 -2.26
CA ILE A 122 -9.30 -5.33 -1.00
C ILE A 122 -10.61 -4.55 -1.03
N SER A 123 -10.58 -3.29 -1.47
CA SER A 123 -11.77 -2.45 -1.50
C SER A 123 -12.80 -2.96 -2.50
N THR A 124 -12.37 -3.24 -3.73
CA THR A 124 -13.26 -3.74 -4.79
C THR A 124 -13.85 -5.09 -4.43
N TYR A 125 -13.06 -6.00 -3.85
CA TYR A 125 -13.56 -7.28 -3.35
C TYR A 125 -14.66 -7.09 -2.29
N SER A 126 -14.41 -6.22 -1.31
CA SER A 126 -15.34 -5.95 -0.22
C SER A 126 -16.61 -5.28 -0.73
N TYR A 127 -16.48 -4.29 -1.62
CA TYR A 127 -17.58 -3.55 -2.20
C TYR A 127 -18.51 -4.47 -2.99
N ARG A 128 -17.97 -5.33 -3.86
CA ARG A 128 -18.78 -6.28 -4.64
C ARG A 128 -19.55 -7.30 -3.81
N ARG A 129 -19.13 -7.56 -2.56
CA ARG A 129 -19.79 -8.51 -1.65
C ARG A 129 -20.78 -7.86 -0.69
N THR A 130 -20.55 -6.60 -0.34
CA THR A 130 -21.30 -5.91 0.72
C THR A 130 -22.11 -4.73 0.21
N ALA A 131 -21.92 -4.32 -1.04
CA ALA A 131 -22.43 -3.08 -1.62
C ALA A 131 -22.12 -1.83 -0.77
N SER A 132 -21.06 -1.89 0.05
CA SER A 132 -20.61 -0.83 0.94
C SER A 132 -19.11 -0.66 0.82
N TYR A 133 -18.64 0.59 0.77
CA TYR A 133 -17.21 0.92 0.72
C TYR A 133 -16.54 0.84 2.10
N VAL A 134 -17.33 0.82 3.18
CA VAL A 134 -16.83 0.90 4.56
C VAL A 134 -15.97 -0.31 4.96
N PRO A 135 -16.36 -1.57 4.70
CA PRO A 135 -15.53 -2.71 5.10
C PRO A 135 -14.15 -2.69 4.44
N GLY A 136 -14.10 -2.37 3.13
CA GLY A 136 -12.85 -2.23 2.39
C GLY A 136 -11.98 -1.10 2.93
N ALA A 137 -12.59 0.05 3.26
CA ALA A 137 -11.90 1.19 3.85
C ALA A 137 -11.24 0.85 5.20
N LEU A 138 -11.95 0.16 6.09
CA LEU A 138 -11.43 -0.21 7.42
C LEU A 138 -10.28 -1.22 7.32
N VAL A 139 -10.40 -2.22 6.45
CA VAL A 139 -9.33 -3.20 6.22
C VAL A 139 -8.09 -2.51 5.65
N ASN A 140 -8.26 -1.60 4.70
CA ASN A 140 -7.17 -0.82 4.12
C ASN A 140 -6.51 0.11 5.13
N ALA A 141 -7.30 0.77 5.98
CA ALA A 141 -6.78 1.61 7.05
C ALA A 141 -5.91 0.82 8.01
N PHE A 142 -6.35 -0.38 8.42
CA PHE A 142 -5.57 -1.26 9.28
C PHE A 142 -4.28 -1.74 8.58
N PHE A 143 -4.40 -2.20 7.32
CA PHE A 143 -3.28 -2.67 6.52
C PHE A 143 -2.19 -1.61 6.37
N ILE A 144 -2.55 -0.37 5.99
CA ILE A 144 -1.59 0.72 5.81
C ILE A 144 -1.02 1.22 7.13
N SER A 145 -1.86 1.34 8.18
CA SER A 145 -1.37 1.73 9.52
C SER A 145 -0.33 0.73 10.02
N TRP A 146 -0.59 -0.57 9.84
CA TRP A 146 0.38 -1.61 10.16
C TRP A 146 1.66 -1.46 9.33
N TYR A 147 1.54 -1.38 8.00
CA TYR A 147 2.70 -1.25 7.10
C TYR A 147 3.61 -0.07 7.49
N VAL A 148 3.02 1.11 7.71
CA VAL A 148 3.74 2.36 8.01
C VAL A 148 4.41 2.29 9.39
N VAL A 149 3.70 1.82 10.42
CA VAL A 149 4.23 1.79 11.80
C VAL A 149 5.26 0.68 12.00
N ALA A 150 5.07 -0.46 11.35
CA ALA A 150 6.05 -1.52 11.39
C ALA A 150 7.31 -1.16 10.61
N GLY A 151 7.19 -0.43 9.49
CA GLY A 151 8.29 -0.06 8.63
C GLY A 151 9.09 1.17 9.06
N GLN A 152 8.40 2.28 9.35
CA GLN A 152 8.99 3.63 9.35
C GLN A 152 8.62 4.46 10.59
N ALA A 153 7.35 4.46 11.02
CA ALA A 153 6.90 5.39 12.06
C ALA A 153 7.30 4.96 13.49
N THR A 154 8.38 5.55 13.99
CA THR A 154 8.90 5.40 15.37
C THR A 154 8.90 6.73 16.12
N GLN A 155 7.79 7.46 16.00
CA GLN A 155 7.63 8.81 16.53
C GLN A 155 7.56 8.88 18.07
N PHE A 156 7.38 7.75 18.74
CA PHE A 156 7.50 7.64 20.19
C PHE A 156 8.77 6.85 20.51
N ALA A 157 9.71 7.48 21.23
CA ALA A 157 10.83 6.80 21.84
C ALA A 157 10.31 5.92 22.97
N TYR A 158 10.76 4.67 23.01
CA TYR A 158 10.61 3.77 24.13
C TYR A 158 11.99 3.53 24.76
#